data_AF-A0A9E4CEN2-F1
#
_entry.id   AF-A0A9E4CEN2-F1
#
_cell.length_a   1.000
_cell.length_b   1.000
_cell.length_c   1.000
_cell.angle_alpha   90.00
_cell.angle_beta   90.00
_cell.angle_gamma   90.00
#
_symmetry.space_group_name_H-M   'P 1'
#
loop_
_entity.id
_entity.type
_entity.pdbx_description
1 polymer ?
#
loop_
_entity_poly.entity_id
_entity_poly.type
_entity_poly.pdbx_seq_one_letter_code
_entity_poly.pdbx_strand_id
1 'polypeptide(L)'
;MIRVYELLDEARSLLDEIEGILKEEKPEEPPLQPPAISLPPLRNMAKEYGVDVRQVPDLEDLRYPYYRCICVKHLTPEQNRSRHAVFVRVNDEYGNRIYDLSLRIGWTWEGRHPNQGAPPAKLDKPDGILEMGHGNIDLYNGMVVSCWIESADQSQVTVSDTVTGIHTNHPDERAAGGEIWNSIGHHSFLVVFQLVNP
;
A
#
# COMPACT_ATOMS: atom_id res chain seq x y z
N MET A 1 -31.95 10.07 -75.96
CA MET A 1 -31.96 8.92 -75.02
C MET A 1 -30.56 8.47 -74.58
N ILE A 2 -29.48 8.78 -75.33
CA ILE A 2 -28.11 8.30 -75.04
C ILE A 2 -27.45 9.06 -73.86
N ARG A 3 -27.69 10.37 -73.72
CA ARG A 3 -27.01 11.26 -72.76
C ARG A 3 -27.33 11.02 -71.27
N VAL A 4 -28.35 10.22 -70.96
CA VAL A 4 -28.78 9.96 -69.56
C VAL A 4 -28.03 8.76 -68.97
N TYR A 5 -27.64 7.79 -69.80
CA TYR A 5 -26.89 6.61 -69.35
C TYR A 5 -25.44 6.94 -69.01
N GLU A 6 -24.78 7.78 -69.81
CA GLU A 6 -23.40 8.23 -69.54
C GLU A 6 -23.28 8.98 -68.21
N LEU A 7 -24.25 9.85 -67.90
CA LEU A 7 -24.30 10.59 -66.62
C LEU A 7 -24.54 9.68 -65.41
N LEU A 8 -25.26 8.57 -65.59
CA LEU A 8 -25.53 7.60 -64.52
C LEU A 8 -24.31 6.71 -64.24
N ASP A 9 -23.51 6.39 -65.26
CA ASP A 9 -22.29 5.61 -65.10
C ASP A 9 -21.17 6.44 -64.46
N GLU A 10 -21.04 7.72 -64.83
CA GLU A 10 -20.13 8.65 -64.15
C GLU A 10 -20.51 8.86 -62.68
N ALA A 11 -21.81 9.01 -62.38
CA ALA A 11 -22.29 9.16 -61.00
C ALA A 11 -22.04 7.90 -60.16
N ARG A 12 -22.16 6.69 -60.74
CA ARG A 12 -21.85 5.43 -60.05
C ARG A 12 -20.36 5.28 -59.78
N SER A 13 -19.52 5.61 -60.75
CA SER A 13 -18.05 5.57 -60.57
C SER A 13 -17.59 6.50 -59.46
N LEU A 14 -18.17 7.71 -59.36
CA LEU A 14 -17.85 8.66 -58.29
C LEU A 14 -18.33 8.19 -56.92
N LEU A 15 -19.48 7.50 -56.87
CA LEU A 15 -20.00 6.90 -55.63
C LEU A 15 -19.08 5.77 -55.14
N ASP A 16 -18.62 4.90 -56.02
CA ASP A 16 -17.70 3.81 -55.69
C ASP A 16 -16.34 4.36 -55.20
N GLU A 17 -15.87 5.47 -55.78
CA GLU A 17 -14.63 6.14 -55.38
C GLU A 17 -14.75 6.79 -53.99
N ILE A 18 -15.88 7.44 -53.70
CA ILE A 18 -16.19 8.02 -52.38
C ILE A 18 -16.35 6.93 -51.32
N GLU A 19 -17.02 5.82 -51.64
CA GLU A 19 -17.14 4.68 -50.75
C GLU A 19 -15.79 4.00 -50.48
N GLY A 20 -14.86 4.03 -51.45
CA GLY A 20 -13.48 3.58 -51.28
C GLY A 20 -12.69 4.47 -50.31
N ILE A 21 -12.84 5.79 -50.43
CA ILE A 21 -12.17 6.78 -49.55
C ILE A 21 -12.69 6.71 -48.10
N LEU A 22 -13.99 6.44 -47.92
CA LEU A 22 -14.59 6.32 -46.58
C LEU A 22 -14.26 5.00 -45.86
N LYS A 23 -13.63 4.04 -46.55
CA LYS A 23 -13.17 2.75 -46.00
C LYS A 23 -11.71 2.74 -45.59
N GLU A 24 -11.03 3.90 -45.56
CA GLU A 24 -9.79 4.01 -44.80
C GLU A 24 -10.11 3.83 -43.31
N GLU A 25 -10.04 2.57 -42.86
CA GLU A 25 -10.10 2.21 -41.45
C GLU A 25 -9.01 3.01 -40.73
N LYS A 26 -9.47 3.96 -39.91
CA LYS A 26 -8.61 4.71 -39.01
C LYS A 26 -7.73 3.68 -38.29
N PRO A 27 -6.40 3.78 -38.35
CA PRO A 27 -5.52 2.81 -37.70
C PRO A 27 -5.95 2.71 -36.23
N GLU A 28 -6.29 1.50 -35.78
CA GLU A 28 -6.57 1.25 -34.38
C GLU A 28 -5.37 1.74 -33.58
N GLU A 29 -5.55 2.83 -32.83
CA GLU A 29 -4.55 3.27 -31.87
C GLU A 29 -4.29 2.08 -30.95
N PRO A 30 -3.03 1.65 -30.79
CA PRO A 30 -2.72 0.55 -29.88
C PRO A 30 -3.31 0.90 -28.52
N PRO A 31 -3.93 -0.07 -27.81
CA PRO A 31 -4.59 0.19 -26.55
C PRO A 31 -3.60 0.93 -25.65
N LEU A 32 -4.01 2.11 -25.18
CA LEU A 32 -3.24 2.90 -24.23
C LEU A 32 -2.84 1.97 -23.10
N GLN A 33 -1.54 1.67 -22.97
CA GLN A 33 -1.06 0.93 -21.82
C GLN A 33 -1.50 1.74 -20.59
N PRO A 34 -2.17 1.11 -19.60
CA PRO A 34 -2.47 1.80 -18.37
C PRO A 34 -1.17 2.37 -17.82
N PRO A 35 -1.17 3.61 -17.29
CA PRO A 35 0.05 4.22 -16.81
C PRO A 35 0.70 3.28 -15.81
N ALA A 36 1.98 2.99 -16.00
CA ALA A 36 2.76 2.22 -15.04
C ALA A 36 2.56 2.88 -13.67
N ILE A 37 1.91 2.17 -12.75
CA ILE A 37 1.61 2.69 -11.42
C ILE A 37 2.93 2.75 -10.68
N SER A 38 3.56 3.93 -10.65
CA SER A 38 4.82 4.08 -9.93
C SER A 38 4.51 4.02 -8.45
N LEU A 39 5.04 3.00 -7.78
CA LEU A 39 4.98 2.89 -6.34
C LEU A 39 5.56 4.16 -5.69
N PRO A 40 4.89 4.77 -4.69
CA PRO A 40 5.43 5.95 -4.04
C PRO A 40 6.76 5.61 -3.35
N PRO A 41 7.72 6.55 -3.32
CA PRO A 41 8.97 6.35 -2.60
C PRO A 41 8.69 6.16 -1.10
N LEU A 42 9.45 5.27 -0.45
CA LEU A 42 9.37 5.05 0.99
C LEU A 42 9.60 6.37 1.74
N ARG A 43 8.64 6.72 2.61
CA ARG A 43 8.74 7.84 3.56
C ARG A 43 8.92 7.32 4.98
N ASN A 44 10.17 7.10 5.40
CA ASN A 44 10.47 6.76 6.79
C ASN A 44 10.67 8.04 7.63
N MET A 45 9.58 8.55 8.19
CA MET A 45 9.57 9.71 9.10
C MET A 45 9.87 9.32 10.56
N ALA A 46 10.06 8.02 10.84
CA ALA A 46 10.35 7.51 12.18
C ALA A 46 11.83 7.11 12.36
N LYS A 47 12.70 7.46 11.39
CA LYS A 47 14.13 7.09 11.42
C LYS A 47 14.86 7.65 12.65
N GLU A 48 14.51 8.85 13.10
CA GLU A 48 15.07 9.47 14.31
C GLU A 48 14.66 8.74 15.60
N TYR A 49 13.59 7.93 15.53
CA TYR A 49 13.12 7.05 16.58
C TYR A 49 13.71 5.63 16.46
N GLY A 50 14.78 5.46 15.68
CA GLY A 50 15.45 4.16 15.52
C GLY A 50 14.71 3.16 14.64
N VAL A 51 13.61 3.57 14.00
CA VAL A 51 12.82 2.68 13.14
C VAL A 51 13.47 2.56 11.76
N ASP A 52 13.66 1.32 11.31
CA ASP A 52 14.23 1.01 10.00
C ASP A 52 13.30 0.09 9.18
N VAL A 53 13.45 0.16 7.87
CA VAL A 53 12.67 -0.65 6.92
C VAL A 53 13.62 -1.53 6.12
N ARG A 54 13.56 -2.84 6.38
CA ARG A 54 14.23 -3.83 5.54
C ARG A 54 13.33 -4.11 4.34
N GLN A 55 13.73 -3.56 3.20
CA GLN A 55 13.06 -3.83 1.93
C GLN A 55 13.38 -5.24 1.44
N VAL A 56 12.41 -5.89 0.81
CA VAL A 56 12.64 -7.15 0.11
C VAL A 56 13.64 -6.89 -1.03
N PRO A 57 14.77 -7.60 -1.10
CA PRO A 57 15.73 -7.46 -2.20
C PRO A 57 15.15 -7.96 -3.53
N ASP A 58 15.73 -7.54 -4.65
CA ASP A 58 15.51 -8.11 -5.99
C ASP A 58 14.05 -8.07 -6.48
N LEU A 59 13.43 -6.88 -6.38
CA LEU A 59 12.04 -6.62 -6.77
C LEU A 59 11.75 -6.86 -8.27
N GLU A 60 12.77 -6.79 -9.13
CA GLU A 60 12.63 -6.97 -10.59
C GLU A 60 12.42 -8.45 -10.99
N ASP A 61 12.79 -9.40 -10.13
CA ASP A 61 12.64 -10.84 -10.37
C ASP A 61 11.40 -11.43 -9.66
N LEU A 62 10.70 -10.63 -8.85
CA LEU A 62 9.48 -11.08 -8.21
C LEU A 62 8.40 -11.25 -9.28
N ARG A 63 8.03 -12.49 -9.56
CA ARG A 63 6.86 -12.84 -10.41
C ARG A 63 5.54 -12.83 -9.66
N TYR A 64 5.57 -12.48 -8.37
CA TYR A 64 4.45 -12.61 -7.46
C TYR A 64 4.18 -11.29 -6.75
N PRO A 65 2.91 -10.98 -6.42
CA PRO A 65 2.56 -9.80 -5.65
C PRO A 65 3.29 -9.76 -4.30
N TYR A 66 3.68 -8.57 -3.87
CA TYR A 66 4.38 -8.36 -2.60
C TYR A 66 3.93 -7.06 -1.91
N TYR A 67 4.10 -6.97 -0.60
CA TYR A 67 3.73 -5.79 0.19
C TYR A 67 4.96 -4.94 0.48
N ARG A 68 5.03 -3.73 -0.09
CA ARG A 68 6.10 -2.78 0.22
C ARG A 68 5.67 -1.84 1.34
N CYS A 69 6.59 -1.53 2.25
CA CYS A 69 6.37 -0.45 3.20
C CYS A 69 6.61 0.88 2.47
N ILE A 70 5.59 1.74 2.46
CA ILE A 70 5.65 3.04 1.77
C ILE A 70 5.71 4.22 2.74
N CYS A 71 5.31 4.01 4.00
CA CYS A 71 5.32 5.05 5.02
C CYS A 71 5.50 4.45 6.41
N VAL A 72 6.40 5.05 7.17
CA VAL A 72 6.52 4.82 8.61
C VAL A 72 6.52 6.17 9.30
N LYS A 73 5.67 6.34 10.29
CA LYS A 73 5.48 7.59 11.00
C LYS A 73 5.42 7.36 12.50
N HIS A 74 6.21 8.09 13.27
CA HIS A 74 5.95 8.28 14.70
C HIS A 74 4.80 9.28 14.88
N LEU A 75 3.84 8.94 15.74
CA LEU A 75 2.64 9.74 15.94
C LEU A 75 2.92 10.89 16.90
N THR A 76 2.52 12.11 16.50
CA THR A 76 2.61 13.27 17.38
C THR A 76 1.77 13.05 18.64
N PRO A 77 2.04 13.78 19.75
CA PRO A 77 1.24 13.67 20.96
C PRO A 77 -0.28 13.76 20.72
N GLU A 78 -0.73 14.69 19.88
CA GLU A 78 -2.16 14.90 19.54
C GLU A 78 -2.79 13.73 18.79
N GLN A 79 -1.98 13.07 17.95
CA GLN A 79 -2.41 11.90 17.18
C GLN A 79 -2.42 10.66 18.06
N ASN A 80 -1.40 10.51 18.91
CA ASN A 80 -1.23 9.36 19.76
C ASN A 80 -2.28 9.30 20.88
N ARG A 81 -2.40 10.38 21.67
CA ARG A 81 -3.26 10.48 22.86
C ARG A 81 -2.97 9.39 23.90
N SER A 82 -1.71 9.27 24.32
CA SER A 82 -1.25 8.32 25.35
C SER A 82 -1.47 6.85 25.01
N ARG A 83 -1.54 6.51 23.72
CA ARG A 83 -1.52 5.10 23.27
C ARG A 83 -0.07 4.60 23.16
N HIS A 84 0.06 3.30 22.96
CA HIS A 84 1.32 2.57 22.88
C HIS A 84 1.20 1.45 21.85
N ALA A 85 0.97 1.78 20.58
CA ALA A 85 0.68 0.77 19.56
C ALA A 85 1.38 1.06 18.23
N VAL A 86 1.59 -0.01 17.46
CA VAL A 86 1.88 0.08 16.03
C VAL A 86 0.56 -0.07 15.28
N PHE A 87 0.07 1.01 14.71
CA PHE A 87 -1.08 0.97 13.80
C PHE A 87 -0.61 0.60 12.40
N VAL A 88 -1.29 -0.35 11.77
CA VAL A 88 -0.92 -0.83 10.43
C VAL A 88 -2.04 -0.58 9.44
N ARG A 89 -1.71 0.00 8.29
CA ARG A 89 -2.57 0.11 7.12
C ARG A 89 -2.00 -0.74 6.00
N VAL A 90 -2.88 -1.36 5.24
CA VAL A 90 -2.56 -2.20 4.09
C VAL A 90 -3.43 -1.80 2.92
N ASN A 91 -2.79 -1.32 1.86
CA ASN A 91 -3.45 -0.77 0.70
C ASN A 91 -3.18 -1.63 -0.55
N ASP A 92 -4.08 -1.56 -1.53
CA ASP A 92 -3.91 -2.11 -2.87
C ASP A 92 -2.95 -1.26 -3.72
N GLU A 93 -2.67 -1.69 -4.94
CA GLU A 93 -1.80 -1.00 -5.88
C GLU A 93 -2.26 0.43 -6.22
N TYR A 94 -3.55 0.74 -6.04
CA TYR A 94 -4.14 2.06 -6.26
C TYR A 94 -4.18 2.93 -5.00
N GLY A 95 -3.74 2.39 -3.86
CA GLY A 95 -3.72 3.08 -2.57
C GLY A 95 -5.03 2.98 -1.79
N ASN A 96 -6.00 2.17 -2.24
CA ASN A 96 -7.23 1.92 -1.49
C ASN A 96 -6.99 0.87 -0.42
N ARG A 97 -7.81 0.90 0.63
CA ARG A 97 -7.76 -0.12 1.69
C ARG A 97 -8.07 -1.52 1.15
N ILE A 98 -7.28 -2.51 1.55
CA ILE A 98 -7.60 -3.93 1.38
C ILE A 98 -8.47 -4.42 2.56
N TYR A 99 -9.53 -5.17 2.25
CA TYR A 99 -10.45 -5.81 3.22
C TYR A 99 -10.29 -7.33 3.31
N ASP A 100 -9.22 -7.87 2.73
CA ASP A 100 -8.95 -9.30 2.75
C ASP A 100 -8.71 -9.81 4.17
N LEU A 101 -9.66 -10.61 4.68
CA LEU A 101 -9.61 -11.23 6.00
C LEU A 101 -8.59 -12.37 6.09
N SER A 102 -7.94 -12.74 4.99
CA SER A 102 -6.79 -13.64 4.98
C SER A 102 -5.51 -12.92 5.42
N LEU A 103 -5.40 -11.60 5.28
CA LEU A 103 -4.19 -10.88 5.65
C LEU A 103 -4.06 -10.67 7.17
N ARG A 104 -2.85 -10.76 7.67
CA ARG A 104 -2.46 -10.54 9.07
C ARG A 104 -1.25 -9.62 9.14
N ILE A 105 -1.09 -9.03 10.32
CA ILE A 105 0.14 -8.36 10.70
C ILE A 105 1.00 -9.41 11.41
N GLY A 106 2.02 -9.88 10.72
CA GLY A 106 3.07 -10.69 11.34
C GLY A 106 3.95 -9.80 12.20
N TRP A 107 4.35 -10.29 13.38
CA TRP A 107 5.16 -9.50 14.29
C TRP A 107 5.98 -10.34 15.26
N THR A 108 7.04 -9.71 15.79
CA THR A 108 7.90 -10.27 16.83
C THR A 108 8.56 -9.12 17.60
N TRP A 109 9.32 -9.44 18.64
CA TRP A 109 10.17 -8.47 19.34
C TRP A 109 11.58 -9.01 19.59
N GLU A 110 12.52 -8.11 19.82
CA GLU A 110 13.88 -8.46 20.19
C GLU A 110 13.93 -9.21 21.52
N GLY A 111 14.70 -10.30 21.57
CA GLY A 111 14.78 -11.16 22.75
C GLY A 111 13.57 -12.06 22.98
N ARG A 112 12.59 -12.10 22.06
CA ARG A 112 11.48 -13.06 22.13
C ARG A 112 12.01 -14.49 22.14
N HIS A 113 11.59 -15.26 23.15
CA HIS A 113 11.86 -16.69 23.20
C HIS A 113 10.86 -17.49 22.34
N PRO A 114 11.24 -18.65 21.76
CA PRO A 114 10.35 -19.45 20.93
C PRO A 114 9.05 -19.92 21.60
N ASN A 115 9.04 -20.05 22.93
CA ASN A 115 7.87 -20.44 23.71
C ASN A 115 6.92 -19.26 24.02
N GLN A 116 7.30 -18.03 23.70
CA GLN A 116 6.45 -16.86 23.82
C GLN A 116 5.65 -16.68 22.54
N GLY A 117 4.33 -16.52 22.64
CA GLY A 117 3.47 -16.30 21.49
C GLY A 117 3.60 -14.88 20.92
N ALA A 118 3.68 -14.77 19.60
CA ALA A 118 3.44 -13.53 18.86
C ALA A 118 2.38 -13.84 17.79
N PRO A 119 1.12 -14.07 18.19
CA PRO A 119 0.08 -14.46 17.26
C PRO A 119 -0.17 -13.33 16.25
N PRO A 120 -0.27 -13.62 14.94
CA PRO A 120 -0.45 -12.59 13.93
C PRO A 120 -1.73 -11.78 14.18
N ALA A 121 -1.62 -10.45 14.17
CA ALA A 121 -2.74 -9.57 14.48
C ALA A 121 -3.67 -9.42 13.27
N LYS A 122 -4.96 -9.22 13.54
CA LYS A 122 -5.98 -9.06 12.49
C LYS A 122 -5.99 -7.64 11.92
N LEU A 123 -6.46 -7.52 10.69
CA LEU A 123 -6.75 -6.25 9.99
C LEU A 123 -8.26 -5.97 9.98
N ASP A 124 -8.92 -6.11 11.14
CA ASP A 124 -10.38 -6.12 11.30
C ASP A 124 -10.99 -4.81 11.82
N LYS A 125 -10.19 -3.76 11.97
CA LYS A 125 -10.69 -2.48 12.47
C LYS A 125 -11.62 -1.79 11.46
N PRO A 126 -12.75 -1.21 11.90
CA PRO A 126 -13.68 -0.57 10.99
C PRO A 126 -13.06 0.67 10.32
N ASP A 127 -13.65 1.09 9.21
CA ASP A 127 -13.38 2.42 8.67
C ASP A 127 -14.02 3.46 9.56
N GLY A 128 -13.21 4.37 10.11
CA GLY A 128 -13.72 5.43 10.95
C GLY A 128 -12.63 6.42 11.31
N ILE A 129 -13.03 7.68 11.55
CA ILE A 129 -12.12 8.75 11.96
C ILE A 129 -11.41 8.46 13.30
N LEU A 130 -11.97 7.54 14.10
CA LEU A 130 -11.40 7.13 15.38
C LEU A 130 -10.32 6.05 15.23
N GLU A 131 -10.29 5.32 14.11
CA GLU A 131 -9.34 4.25 13.85
C GLU A 131 -8.15 4.75 13.02
N MET A 132 -6.94 4.55 13.54
CA MET A 132 -5.71 5.03 12.89
C MET A 132 -5.17 4.06 11.84
N GLY A 133 -5.51 2.77 11.95
CA GLY A 133 -5.06 1.71 11.04
C GLY A 133 -6.13 0.64 10.85
N HIS A 134 -5.86 -0.29 9.94
CA HIS A 134 -6.73 -1.46 9.67
C HIS A 134 -6.55 -2.53 10.77
N GLY A 135 -5.42 -2.52 11.46
CA GLY A 135 -5.13 -3.33 12.65
C GLY A 135 -4.07 -2.67 13.52
N ASN A 136 -3.74 -3.27 14.67
CA ASN A 136 -2.61 -2.81 15.50
C ASN A 136 -1.92 -3.94 16.26
N ILE A 137 -0.70 -3.64 16.69
CA ILE A 137 0.09 -4.41 17.67
C ILE A 137 0.29 -3.52 18.89
N ASP A 138 0.05 -4.05 20.09
CA ASP A 138 0.33 -3.31 21.33
C ASP A 138 1.83 -3.37 21.65
N LEU A 139 2.38 -2.22 22.05
CA LEU A 139 3.77 -2.07 22.46
C LEU A 139 3.84 -2.04 23.98
N TYR A 140 4.52 -3.02 24.57
CA TYR A 140 4.79 -3.04 26.00
C TYR A 140 6.15 -2.45 26.32
N ASN A 141 6.35 -2.09 27.59
CA ASN A 141 7.60 -1.50 28.06
C ASN A 141 8.80 -2.41 27.76
N GLY A 142 9.86 -1.82 27.21
CA GLY A 142 11.10 -2.53 26.85
C GLY A 142 11.00 -3.39 25.58
N MET A 143 9.85 -3.47 24.91
CA MET A 143 9.74 -4.21 23.65
C MET A 143 10.26 -3.38 22.48
N VAL A 144 11.14 -4.00 21.70
CA VAL A 144 11.56 -3.51 20.39
C VAL A 144 10.95 -4.42 19.32
N VAL A 145 9.90 -3.95 18.67
CA VAL A 145 9.02 -4.71 17.77
C VAL A 145 9.52 -4.63 16.33
N SER A 146 9.32 -5.74 15.62
CA SER A 146 9.35 -5.80 14.16
C SER A 146 8.00 -6.30 13.64
N CYS A 147 7.52 -5.76 12.51
CA CYS A 147 6.26 -6.17 11.88
C CYS A 147 6.32 -6.20 10.35
N TRP A 148 5.50 -7.06 9.75
CA TRP A 148 5.35 -7.28 8.30
C TRP A 148 3.90 -7.72 7.98
N ILE A 149 3.58 -7.90 6.69
CA ILE A 149 2.31 -8.48 6.25
C ILE A 149 2.50 -9.96 5.93
N GLU A 150 1.57 -10.80 6.40
CA GLU A 150 1.55 -12.22 6.11
C GLU A 150 0.13 -12.77 5.93
N SER A 151 0.01 -14.00 5.41
CA SER A 151 -1.27 -14.71 5.32
C SER A 151 -1.62 -15.36 6.66
N ALA A 152 -2.92 -15.39 6.98
CA ALA A 152 -3.49 -16.16 8.07
C ALA A 152 -3.30 -17.67 7.87
N ASP A 153 -3.19 -18.11 6.62
CA ASP A 153 -2.82 -19.46 6.26
C ASP A 153 -1.29 -19.53 6.11
N GLN A 154 -0.61 -20.11 7.10
CA GLN A 154 0.85 -20.22 7.12
C GLN A 154 1.41 -21.11 6.00
N SER A 155 0.57 -21.85 5.27
CA SER A 155 0.99 -22.56 4.07
C SER A 155 1.13 -21.65 2.83
N GLN A 156 0.56 -20.44 2.89
CA GLN A 156 0.68 -19.44 1.85
C GLN A 156 1.85 -18.49 2.13
N VAL A 157 2.76 -18.39 1.17
CA VAL A 157 3.89 -17.46 1.26
C VAL A 157 3.40 -16.07 0.89
N THR A 158 3.57 -15.11 1.79
CA THR A 158 3.41 -13.68 1.52
C THR A 158 4.78 -13.02 1.58
N VAL A 159 5.11 -12.27 0.54
CA VAL A 159 6.34 -11.48 0.48
C VAL A 159 6.03 -10.07 0.96
N SER A 160 6.78 -9.58 1.95
CA SER A 160 6.57 -8.25 2.54
C SER A 160 7.88 -7.65 3.01
N ASP A 161 7.99 -6.33 2.89
CA ASP A 161 8.97 -5.56 3.64
C ASP A 161 8.77 -5.79 5.14
N THR A 162 9.86 -5.66 5.91
CA THR A 162 9.83 -5.72 7.37
C THR A 162 10.20 -4.37 7.96
N VAL A 163 9.36 -3.85 8.86
CA VAL A 163 9.65 -2.66 9.67
C VAL A 163 10.19 -3.14 11.02
N THR A 164 11.30 -2.55 11.48
CA THR A 164 12.07 -3.00 12.66
C THR A 164 12.43 -1.83 13.56
N GLY A 165 12.79 -2.09 14.81
CA GLY A 165 13.25 -1.06 15.76
C GLY A 165 12.12 -0.26 16.41
N ILE A 166 10.87 -0.74 16.35
CA ILE A 166 9.71 0.03 16.84
C ILE A 166 9.58 -0.14 18.36
N HIS A 167 9.69 0.93 19.14
CA HIS A 167 9.57 0.84 20.61
C HIS A 167 9.02 2.09 21.27
N THR A 168 8.65 2.00 22.55
CA THR A 168 8.07 3.12 23.31
C THR A 168 9.05 3.87 24.19
N ASN A 169 10.31 3.42 24.24
CA ASN A 169 11.36 4.00 25.06
C ASN A 169 12.00 5.24 24.41
N HIS A 170 11.23 6.32 24.31
CA HIS A 170 11.68 7.61 23.81
C HIS A 170 11.46 8.70 24.87
N PRO A 171 12.19 9.83 24.80
CA PRO A 171 11.95 10.97 25.68
C PRO A 171 10.50 11.48 25.58
N ASP A 172 10.00 12.03 26.68
CA ASP A 172 8.67 12.64 26.72
C ASP A 172 8.52 13.78 25.69
N GLU A 173 7.40 13.79 24.99
CA GLU A 173 6.97 14.86 24.09
C GLU A 173 5.62 15.43 24.52
N ARG A 174 5.53 16.76 24.45
CA ARG A 174 4.34 17.50 24.89
C ARG A 174 3.48 17.87 23.70
N ALA A 175 2.17 17.75 23.89
CA ALA A 175 1.19 18.33 22.99
C ALA A 175 1.27 19.87 23.02
N ALA A 176 0.62 20.53 22.07
CA ALA A 176 0.55 21.99 22.00
C ALA A 176 0.04 22.66 23.28
N GLY A 177 -0.82 21.98 24.06
CA GLY A 177 -1.34 22.46 25.36
C GLY A 177 -0.41 22.21 26.56
N GLY A 178 0.73 21.54 26.34
CA GLY A 178 1.72 21.21 27.37
C GLY A 178 1.52 19.85 28.03
N GLU A 179 0.42 19.15 27.76
CA GLU A 179 0.17 17.79 28.25
C GLU A 179 1.18 16.79 27.67
N ILE A 180 1.58 15.81 28.48
CA ILE A 180 2.46 14.73 28.03
C ILE A 180 1.59 13.57 27.56
N TRP A 181 1.33 13.51 26.26
CA TRP A 181 0.61 12.39 25.64
C TRP A 181 1.54 11.38 24.95
N ASN A 182 2.80 11.74 24.75
CA ASN A 182 3.87 10.82 24.42
C ASN A 182 4.83 10.84 25.61
N SER A 183 4.63 9.96 26.58
CA SER A 183 5.61 9.75 27.65
C SER A 183 6.42 8.48 27.39
N ILE A 184 7.51 8.28 28.12
CA ILE A 184 8.18 6.98 28.16
C ILE A 184 7.13 5.87 28.38
N GLY A 185 7.05 4.92 27.43
CA GLY A 185 6.06 3.85 27.45
C GLY A 185 4.78 4.13 26.64
N HIS A 186 4.56 5.36 26.16
CA HIS A 186 3.37 5.80 25.44
C HIS A 186 3.73 6.49 24.11
N HIS A 187 4.54 5.85 23.28
CA HIS A 187 4.74 6.31 21.90
C HIS A 187 4.03 5.32 20.95
N SER A 188 3.45 5.84 19.87
CA SER A 188 2.81 4.99 18.86
C SER A 188 3.31 5.33 17.47
N PHE A 189 3.15 4.38 16.57
CA PHE A 189 3.64 4.47 15.20
C PHE A 189 2.53 4.10 14.22
N LEU A 190 2.54 4.69 13.04
CA LEU A 190 1.74 4.28 11.89
C LEU A 190 2.68 3.71 10.83
N VAL A 191 2.38 2.48 10.42
CA VAL A 191 3.05 1.78 9.31
C VAL A 191 2.04 1.58 8.20
N VAL A 192 2.43 1.90 6.96
CA VAL A 192 1.59 1.72 5.78
C VAL A 192 2.31 0.81 4.79
N PHE A 193 1.65 -0.30 4.47
CA PHE A 193 2.04 -1.21 3.41
C PHE A 193 1.16 -1.00 2.19
N GLN A 194 1.75 -1.19 1.01
CA GLN A 194 1.06 -1.15 -0.27
C GLN A 194 1.39 -2.41 -1.06
N LEU A 195 0.36 -3.07 -1.59
CA LEU A 195 0.48 -4.16 -2.54
C LEU A 195 1.15 -3.65 -3.81
N VAL A 196 2.10 -4.43 -4.30
CA VAL A 196 2.78 -4.22 -5.56
C VAL A 196 2.56 -5.45 -6.42
N ASN A 197 1.93 -5.26 -7.57
CA ASN A 197 1.80 -6.27 -8.59
C ASN A 197 2.92 -6.01 -9.62
N PRO A 198 3.92 -6.91 -9.73
CA PRO A 198 5.01 -6.77 -10.68
C PRO A 198 4.56 -6.91 -12.15
#